data_AF-A0A842PCS2-F1
#
_entry.id   AF-A0A842PCS2-F1
#
_cell.length_a   1.000
_cell.length_b   1.000
_cell.length_c   1.000
_cell.angle_alpha   90.00
_cell.angle_beta   90.00
_cell.angle_gamma   90.00
#
_symmetry.space_group_name_H-M   'P 1'
#
loop_
_entity.id
_entity.type
_entity.pdbx_description
1 polymer ?
#
loop_
_entity_poly.entity_id
_entity_poly.type
_entity_poly.pdbx_seq_one_letter_code
_entity_poly.pdbx_strand_id
1 'polypeptide(L)'
;IANGTVKAVINEKVIEEVVRYFRRRKGRHFAYLIESQLRRVCEVKQRQDYAGEIEKWKGKIKEKDLEHLATAKKFKLKIVAYDADFVPFEEYCTPKQFVEELGKKSYDVEW
;
A
#
# COMPACT_ATOMS: atom_id res chain seq x y z
N ILE A 1 -4.13 12.55 -4.70
CA ILE A 1 -5.36 12.75 -5.51
C ILE A 1 -5.01 13.69 -6.64
N ALA A 2 -5.41 13.37 -7.87
CA ALA A 2 -5.24 14.28 -9.02
C ALA A 2 -6.58 14.34 -9.76
N ASN A 3 -7.17 15.53 -9.87
CA ASN A 3 -8.41 15.79 -10.61
C ASN A 3 -9.61 14.89 -10.22
N GLY A 4 -9.79 14.59 -8.93
CA GLY A 4 -10.87 13.74 -8.44
C GLY A 4 -10.63 12.23 -8.61
N THR A 5 -9.49 11.83 -9.18
CA THR A 5 -9.09 10.42 -9.34
C THR A 5 -8.17 9.99 -8.19
N VAL A 6 -8.54 8.89 -7.53
CA VAL A 6 -7.67 8.19 -6.59
C VAL A 6 -6.67 7.36 -7.40
N LYS A 7 -5.38 7.62 -7.19
CA LYS A 7 -4.31 6.82 -7.78
C LYS A 7 -3.73 5.93 -6.69
N ALA A 8 -3.80 4.62 -6.88
CA ALA A 8 -3.15 3.68 -5.98
C ALA A 8 -1.64 3.67 -6.27
N VAL A 9 -0.84 3.82 -5.22
CA VAL A 9 0.61 3.66 -5.27
C VAL A 9 0.97 2.49 -4.38
N ILE A 10 1.73 1.53 -4.92
CA ILE A 10 2.22 0.36 -4.20
C ILE A 10 3.73 0.27 -4.34
N ASN A 11 4.39 -0.48 -3.47
CA ASN A 11 5.79 -0.84 -3.64
C ASN A 11 5.92 -2.27 -4.18
N GLU A 12 7.13 -2.66 -4.59
CA GLU A 12 7.40 -4.01 -5.12
C GLU A 12 7.04 -5.13 -4.14
N LYS A 13 7.20 -4.88 -2.83
CA LYS A 13 6.85 -5.84 -1.78
C LYS A 13 5.38 -6.26 -1.81
N VAL A 14 4.46 -5.31 -2.06
CA VAL A 14 3.03 -5.63 -2.22
C VAL A 14 2.83 -6.62 -3.38
N ILE A 15 3.51 -6.41 -4.51
CA ILE A 15 3.41 -7.33 -5.65
C ILE A 15 3.91 -8.72 -5.25
N GLU A 16 5.07 -8.80 -4.61
CA GLU A 16 5.64 -10.08 -4.17
C GLU A 16 4.69 -10.85 -3.24
N GLU A 17 4.08 -10.17 -2.27
CA GLU A 17 3.18 -10.78 -1.29
C GLU A 17 1.88 -11.25 -1.94
N VAL A 18 1.26 -10.40 -2.77
CA VAL A 18 0.03 -10.74 -3.48
C VAL A 18 0.26 -11.89 -4.47
N VAL A 19 1.34 -11.85 -5.25
CA VAL A 19 1.70 -12.92 -6.19
C VAL A 19 1.99 -14.21 -5.44
N ARG A 20 2.74 -14.16 -4.33
CA ARG A 20 3.02 -15.33 -3.49
C ARG A 20 1.73 -15.95 -2.94
N TYR A 21 0.80 -15.12 -2.46
CA TYR A 21 -0.50 -15.57 -1.97
C TYR A 21 -1.31 -16.29 -3.06
N PHE A 22 -1.53 -15.61 -4.20
CA PHE A 22 -2.35 -16.17 -5.27
C PHE A 22 -1.69 -17.36 -5.97
N ARG A 23 -0.37 -17.38 -6.09
CA ARG A 23 0.35 -18.53 -6.65
C ARG A 23 0.12 -19.79 -5.83
N ARG A 24 0.13 -19.66 -4.48
CA ARG A 24 -0.12 -20.78 -3.57
C ARG A 24 -1.57 -21.26 -3.61
N ARG A 25 -2.55 -20.37 -3.79
CA ARG A 25 -3.98 -20.71 -3.69
C ARG A 25 -4.70 -20.98 -5.01
N LYS A 26 -4.25 -20.35 -6.09
CA LYS A 26 -4.93 -20.33 -7.39
C LYS A 26 -4.00 -20.69 -8.57
N GLY A 27 -2.74 -20.98 -8.29
CA GLY A 27 -1.76 -21.40 -9.28
C GLY A 27 -1.07 -20.23 -10.01
N ARG A 28 -0.08 -20.58 -10.83
CA ARG A 28 0.83 -19.61 -11.49
C ARG A 28 0.11 -18.67 -12.46
N HIS A 29 -0.84 -19.20 -13.25
CA HIS A 29 -1.54 -18.39 -14.26
C HIS A 29 -2.38 -17.29 -13.61
N PHE A 30 -3.14 -17.62 -12.57
CA PHE A 30 -3.95 -16.64 -11.84
C PHE A 30 -3.07 -15.58 -11.17
N ALA A 31 -1.96 -15.98 -10.55
CA ALA A 31 -1.02 -15.04 -9.94
C ALA A 31 -0.43 -14.05 -10.95
N TYR A 32 -0.10 -14.52 -12.17
CA TYR A 32 0.38 -13.67 -13.26
C TYR A 32 -0.69 -12.66 -13.71
N LEU A 33 -1.95 -13.07 -13.82
CA LEU A 33 -3.05 -12.16 -14.14
C LEU A 33 -3.17 -11.06 -13.08
N ILE A 34 -3.12 -11.41 -11.79
CA ILE A 34 -3.18 -10.43 -10.69
C ILE A 34 -1.98 -9.49 -10.74
N GLU A 35 -0.76 -9.99 -10.94
CA GLU A 35 0.43 -9.14 -11.09
C GLU A 35 0.27 -8.14 -12.24
N SER A 36 -0.15 -8.61 -13.41
CA SER A 36 -0.37 -7.78 -14.59
C SER A 36 -1.42 -6.70 -14.32
N GLN A 37 -2.51 -7.04 -13.62
CA GLN A 37 -3.52 -6.08 -13.22
C GLN A 37 -2.96 -5.01 -12.28
N LEU A 38 -2.25 -5.41 -11.21
CA LEU A 38 -1.66 -4.47 -10.26
C LEU A 38 -0.69 -3.49 -10.96
N ARG A 39 0.19 -4.00 -11.82
CA ARG A 39 1.13 -3.15 -12.59
C ARG A 39 0.43 -2.21 -13.57
N ARG A 40 -0.77 -2.56 -14.03
CA ARG A 40 -1.57 -1.73 -14.94
C ARG A 40 -2.31 -0.61 -14.22
N VAL A 41 -2.85 -0.88 -13.03
CA VAL A 41 -3.76 0.07 -12.32
C VAL A 41 -3.07 0.86 -11.21
N CYS A 42 -1.96 0.34 -10.67
CA CYS A 42 -1.19 0.99 -9.61
C CYS A 42 0.11 1.58 -10.17
N GLU A 43 0.54 2.69 -9.59
CA GLU A 43 1.92 3.13 -9.72
C GLU A 43 2.80 2.30 -8.79
N VAL A 44 3.78 1.59 -9.34
CA VAL A 44 4.67 0.72 -8.59
C VAL A 44 5.99 1.45 -8.32
N LYS A 45 6.34 1.62 -7.05
CA LYS A 45 7.61 2.20 -6.60
C LYS A 45 8.65 1.12 -6.37
N GLN A 46 9.85 1.33 -6.91
CA GLN A 46 10.94 0.38 -6.76
C GLN A 46 11.69 0.64 -5.46
N ARG A 47 12.24 -0.42 -4.85
CA ARG A 47 12.92 -0.31 -3.56
C ARG A 47 14.03 0.74 -3.52
N GLN A 48 14.75 0.88 -4.62
CA GLN A 48 15.80 1.88 -4.78
C GLN A 48 15.31 3.32 -4.62
N ASP A 49 14.05 3.61 -4.97
CA ASP A 49 13.50 4.97 -4.90
C ASP A 49 13.28 5.45 -3.46
N TYR A 50 13.10 4.52 -2.51
CA TYR A 50 12.82 4.80 -1.11
C TYR A 50 13.82 4.16 -0.13
N ALA A 51 14.93 3.59 -0.62
CA ALA A 51 15.95 2.91 0.20
C ALA A 51 16.51 3.81 1.32
N GLY A 52 16.69 5.10 1.06
CA GLY A 52 17.14 6.06 2.07
C GLY A 52 16.15 6.24 3.23
N GLU A 53 14.84 6.08 3.01
CA GLU A 53 13.85 6.10 4.09
C GLU A 53 13.83 4.77 4.85
N ILE A 54 14.09 3.63 4.19
CA ILE A 54 14.18 2.32 4.87
C ILE A 54 15.23 2.39 5.99
N GLU A 55 16.42 2.92 5.71
CA GLU A 55 17.49 3.00 6.72
C GLU A 55 17.15 3.97 7.85
N LYS A 56 16.46 5.09 7.57
CA LYS A 56 16.04 6.05 8.61
C LYS A 56 15.02 5.47 9.59
N TRP A 57 14.09 4.66 9.10
CA TRP A 57 12.97 4.14 9.88
C TRP A 57 13.20 2.73 10.43
N LYS A 58 14.36 2.13 10.12
CA LYS A 58 14.73 0.80 10.61
C LYS A 58 14.71 0.75 12.14
N GLY A 59 14.05 -0.28 12.68
CA GLY A 59 13.88 -0.45 14.13
C GLY A 59 12.83 0.45 14.78
N LYS A 60 12.19 1.36 14.03
CA LYS A 60 11.04 2.17 14.50
C LYS A 60 9.69 1.51 14.23
N ILE A 61 9.67 0.53 13.31
CA ILE A 61 8.51 -0.29 12.96
C ILE A 61 8.98 -1.71 12.65
N LYS A 62 8.08 -2.68 12.65
CA LYS A 62 8.38 -4.07 12.26
C LYS A 62 8.95 -4.11 10.84
N GLU A 63 9.89 -5.01 10.60
CA GLU A 63 10.56 -5.14 9.30
C GLU A 63 9.59 -5.43 8.14
N LYS A 64 8.50 -6.17 8.41
CA LYS A 64 7.45 -6.40 7.40
C LYS A 64 6.81 -5.09 6.93
N ASP A 65 6.59 -4.14 7.83
CA ASP A 65 5.86 -2.89 7.59
C ASP A 65 6.76 -1.73 7.15
N LEU A 66 8.08 -1.86 7.40
CA LEU A 66 9.08 -0.82 7.16
C LEU A 66 9.06 -0.27 5.73
N GLU A 67 8.92 -1.13 4.73
CA GLU A 67 8.91 -0.69 3.34
C GLU A 67 7.66 0.12 2.97
N HIS A 68 6.51 -0.19 3.57
CA HIS A 68 5.29 0.57 3.35
C HIS A 68 5.40 1.96 3.96
N LEU A 69 5.92 2.07 5.19
CA LEU A 69 6.20 3.35 5.83
C LEU A 69 7.24 4.18 5.06
N ALA A 70 8.35 3.56 4.66
CA ALA A 70 9.41 4.22 3.91
C ALA A 70 8.90 4.77 2.56
N THR A 71 8.05 3.99 1.87
CA THR A 71 7.39 4.44 0.64
C THR A 71 6.50 5.65 0.92
N ALA A 72 5.66 5.58 1.94
CA ALA A 72 4.73 6.65 2.29
C ALA A 72 5.47 7.96 2.65
N LYS A 73 6.50 7.88 3.50
CA LYS A 73 7.35 9.01 3.88
C LYS A 73 8.07 9.62 2.68
N LYS A 74 8.68 8.79 1.82
CA LYS A 74 9.44 9.25 0.65
C LYS A 74 8.57 10.04 -0.33
N PHE A 75 7.37 9.53 -0.59
CA PHE A 75 6.48 10.05 -1.62
C PHE A 75 5.34 10.92 -1.08
N LYS A 76 5.33 11.19 0.23
CA LYS A 76 4.29 11.97 0.93
C LYS A 76 2.88 11.41 0.67
N LEU A 77 2.74 10.11 0.83
CA LEU A 77 1.50 9.37 0.59
C LEU A 77 0.85 8.96 1.91
N LYS A 78 -0.47 8.79 1.89
CA LYS A 78 -1.22 8.15 2.97
C LYS A 78 -1.05 6.63 2.88
N ILE A 79 -0.91 5.97 4.02
CA ILE A 79 -1.03 4.52 4.17
C ILE A 79 -2.51 4.23 4.47
N VAL A 80 -3.19 3.60 3.52
CA VAL A 80 -4.59 3.20 3.67
C VAL A 80 -4.63 1.73 4.05
N ALA A 81 -4.84 1.43 5.32
CA ALA A 81 -4.78 0.06 5.84
C ALA A 81 -5.66 -0.13 7.09
N TYR A 82 -5.92 -1.40 7.43
CA TYR A 82 -6.51 -1.80 8.72
C TYR A 82 -5.46 -2.25 9.74
N ASP A 83 -4.20 -2.32 9.35
CA ASP A 83 -3.13 -2.78 10.24
C ASP A 83 -2.80 -1.68 11.26
N ALA A 84 -3.09 -1.97 12.54
CA ALA A 84 -2.86 -1.07 13.65
C ALA A 84 -1.37 -0.78 13.91
N ASP A 85 -0.46 -1.58 13.35
CA ASP A 85 0.99 -1.33 13.42
C ASP A 85 1.39 0.05 12.84
N PHE A 86 0.54 0.64 11.98
CA PHE A 86 0.74 1.97 11.40
C PHE A 86 0.12 3.12 12.21
N VAL A 87 -0.69 2.86 13.23
CA VAL A 87 -1.37 3.90 14.03
C VAL A 87 -0.44 5.00 14.56
N PRO A 88 0.80 4.72 14.99
CA PRO A 88 1.71 5.76 15.48
C PRO A 88 2.20 6.76 14.42
N PHE A 89 1.92 6.53 13.12
CA PHE A 89 2.44 7.33 12.02
C PHE A 89 1.36 8.22 11.39
N GLU A 90 1.72 9.48 11.12
CA GLU A 90 0.80 10.48 10.54
C GLU A 90 0.26 10.11 9.15
N GLU A 91 0.98 9.25 8.42
CA GLU A 91 0.55 8.75 7.12
C GLU A 91 -0.67 7.83 7.21
N TYR A 92 -0.92 7.24 8.37
CA TYR A 92 -1.93 6.20 8.54
C TYR A 92 -3.35 6.76 8.48
N CYS A 93 -4.20 6.07 7.72
CA CYS A 93 -5.64 6.18 7.79
C CYS A 93 -6.28 4.83 7.45
N THR A 94 -7.47 4.61 7.99
CA THR A 94 -8.32 3.50 7.56
C THR A 94 -8.96 3.79 6.19
N PRO A 95 -9.36 2.77 5.42
CA PRO A 95 -10.16 2.98 4.21
C PRO A 95 -11.38 3.88 4.45
N LYS A 96 -12.09 3.70 5.57
CA LYS A 96 -13.22 4.55 5.97
C LYS A 96 -12.81 6.02 6.10
N GLN A 97 -11.77 6.30 6.88
CA GLN A 97 -11.25 7.66 7.07
C GLN A 97 -10.77 8.27 5.75
N PHE A 98 -10.13 7.48 4.89
CA PHE A 98 -9.68 7.94 3.58
C PHE A 98 -10.87 8.38 2.69
N VAL A 99 -11.97 7.61 2.69
CA VAL A 99 -13.20 7.96 1.96
C VAL A 99 -13.86 9.22 2.54
N GLU A 100 -13.87 9.36 3.86
CA GLU A 100 -14.38 10.57 4.54
C GLU A 100 -13.55 11.81 4.22
N GLU A 101 -12.22 11.70 4.21
CA GLU A 101 -11.30 12.76 3.77
C GLU A 101 -11.55 13.21 2.31
N LEU A 102 -12.11 12.32 1.47
CA LEU A 102 -12.52 12.64 0.09
C LEU A 102 -13.88 13.35 0.01
N GLY A 103 -14.53 13.64 1.14
CA GLY A 103 -15.89 14.18 1.18
C GLY A 103 -16.92 13.23 0.60
N LYS A 104 -16.63 11.93 0.56
CA LYS A 104 -17.53 10.88 0.09
C LYS A 104 -18.23 10.24 1.28
N LYS A 105 -19.43 9.73 1.05
CA LYS A 105 -20.20 9.02 2.07
C LYS A 105 -19.51 7.67 2.34
N SER A 106 -19.00 7.50 3.55
CA SER A 106 -18.62 6.20 4.08
C SER A 106 -19.88 5.45 4.55
N TYR A 107 -19.82 4.12 4.55
CA TYR A 107 -20.84 3.27 5.15
C TYR A 107 -20.21 2.54 6.34
N ASP A 108 -21.02 2.21 7.35
CA ASP A 108 -20.53 1.47 8.53
C ASP A 108 -20.19 0.02 8.23
N VAL A 109 -20.51 -0.45 7.03
CA VAL A 109 -20.34 -1.82 6.58
C VAL A 109 -19.58 -1.85 5.27
N GLU A 110 -18.54 -2.68 5.21
CA GLU A 110 -17.83 -3.03 3.98
C GLU A 110 -18.51 -4.28 3.38
N TRP A 111 -19.48 -4.08 2.48
CA TRP A 111 -20.12 -5.15 1.69
C TRP A 111 -19.68 -5.07 0.24
#